data_AF-A0A947Y4E4-F1
#
_entry.id   AF-A0A947Y4E4-F1
#
_cell.length_a   1.000
_cell.length_b   1.000
_cell.length_c   1.000
_cell.angle_alpha   90.00
_cell.angle_beta   90.00
_cell.angle_gamma   90.00
#
_symmetry.space_group_name_H-M   'P 1'
#
loop_
_entity.id
_entity.type
_entity.pdbx_description
1 polymer ?
#
loop_
_entity_poly.entity_id
_entity_poly.type
_entity_poly.pdbx_seq_one_letter_code
_entity_poly.pdbx_strand_id
1 'polypeptide(L)' 'TYQWYKEHCYELGEDHDPTDHGQALRIALEFGERIPLGVIHKMEKPLFEEQFAVLKNGPLARQEVSREGLQQIMQEYL' A
#
# COMPACT_ATOMS: atom_id res chain seq x y z
N THR A 1 29.73 5.60 -4.45
CA THR A 1 30.40 4.35 -4.90
C THR A 1 30.02 3.22 -3.96
N TYR A 2 30.27 1.96 -4.29
CA TYR A 2 29.93 0.80 -3.42
C TYR A 2 30.48 0.96 -1.98
N GLN A 3 31.75 1.37 -1.86
CA GLN A 3 32.41 1.53 -0.57
C GLN A 3 31.69 2.54 0.33
N TRP A 4 31.22 3.66 -0.23
CA TRP A 4 30.46 4.65 0.52
C TRP A 4 29.19 4.05 1.12
N TYR A 5 28.37 3.33 0.36
CA TYR A 5 27.17 2.68 0.91
C TYR A 5 27.51 1.61 1.96
N LYS A 6 28.60 0.86 1.78
CA LYS A 6 29.05 -0.15 2.76
C LYS A 6 29.38 0.47 4.13
N GLU A 7 29.92 1.69 4.13
CA GLU A 7 30.33 2.39 5.35
C GLU A 7 29.16 3.13 6.03
N HIS A 8 28.15 3.55 5.27
CA HIS A 8 27.08 4.43 5.76
C HIS A 8 25.75 3.71 6.01
N CYS A 9 25.55 2.50 5.46
CA CYS A 9 24.35 1.73 5.73
C CYS A 9 24.43 0.98 7.07
N TYR A 10 23.31 0.89 7.79
CA TYR A 10 23.16 0.07 9.00
C TYR A 10 21.81 -0.66 9.01
N GLU A 11 21.74 -1.82 9.65
CA GLU A 11 20.49 -2.58 9.78
C GLU A 11 19.68 -2.08 10.98
N LEU A 12 18.37 -1.91 10.79
CA LEU A 12 17.44 -1.63 11.89
C LEU A 12 17.37 -2.85 12.81
N GLY A 13 17.64 -2.63 14.10
CA GLY A 13 17.62 -3.68 15.13
C GLY A 13 16.21 -4.04 15.60
N GLU A 14 16.13 -5.03 16.50
CA GLU A 14 14.86 -5.52 17.07
C GLU A 14 14.11 -4.47 17.91
N ASP A 15 14.80 -3.42 18.36
CA ASP A 15 14.22 -2.31 19.13
C ASP A 15 13.38 -1.35 18.26
N HIS A 16 13.47 -1.44 16.93
CA HIS A 16 12.67 -0.62 16.02
C HIS A 16 11.23 -1.13 15.94
N ASP A 17 10.26 -0.30 16.36
CA ASP A 17 8.85 -0.57 16.14
C ASP A 17 8.39 0.00 14.78
N PRO A 18 8.16 -0.84 13.75
CA PRO A 18 7.75 -0.38 12.43
C PRO A 18 6.30 0.13 12.38
N THR A 19 5.52 -0.02 13.46
CA THR A 19 4.13 0.45 13.55
C THR A 19 4.02 1.89 14.05
N ASP A 20 5.08 2.43 14.67
CA ASP A 20 5.18 3.84 15.05
C ASP A 20 5.52 4.70 13.82
N HIS A 21 4.50 5.34 13.26
CA HIS A 21 4.62 6.21 12.10
C HIS A 21 5.62 7.37 12.31
N GLY A 22 5.69 7.93 13.52
CA GLY A 22 6.56 9.06 13.84
C GLY A 22 8.03 8.65 13.93
N GLN A 23 8.31 7.45 14.45
CA GLN A 23 9.66 6.87 14.41
C GLN A 23 10.07 6.48 12.99
N ALA A 24 9.17 5.81 12.26
CA ALA A 24 9.42 5.41 10.88
C ALA A 24 9.77 6.61 9.97
N LEU A 25 9.04 7.73 10.10
CA LEU A 25 9.33 8.92 9.30
C LEU A 25 10.68 9.54 9.67
N ARG A 26 11.04 9.59 10.96
CA ARG A 26 12.35 10.10 11.40
C ARG A 26 13.49 9.29 10.81
N ILE A 27 13.39 7.96 10.88
CA ILE A 27 14.37 7.02 10.32
C ILE A 27 14.45 7.18 8.79
N ALA A 28 13.32 7.28 8.08
CA ALA A 28 13.30 7.45 6.63
C ALA A 28 13.99 8.72 6.13
N LEU A 29 14.10 9.75 6.98
CA LEU A 29 14.77 11.01 6.66
C LEU A 29 16.28 10.98 6.93
N GLU A 30 16.81 9.91 7.53
CA GLU A 30 18.25 9.74 7.72
C GLU A 30 18.94 9.50 6.36
N PHE A 31 19.88 10.39 6.00
CA PHE A 31 20.67 10.26 4.79
C PHE A 31 22.03 10.95 4.95
N GLY A 32 23.02 10.50 4.18
CA GLY A 32 24.38 11.06 4.21
C GLY A 32 25.29 10.29 5.16
N GLU A 33 25.15 10.49 6.48
CA GLU A 33 26.02 9.87 7.48
C GLU A 33 25.61 8.44 7.84
N ARG A 34 24.31 8.20 7.97
CA ARG A 34 23.72 6.90 8.32
C ARG A 34 22.50 6.66 7.44
N ILE A 35 22.40 5.45 6.89
CA ILE A 35 21.34 5.05 5.99
C ILE A 35 20.71 3.77 6.55
N PRO A 36 19.45 3.81 7.00
CA PRO A 36 18.78 2.65 7.57
C PRO A 36 18.44 1.62 6.49
N LEU A 37 18.65 0.35 6.81
CA LEU A 37 18.23 -0.81 6.03
C LEU A 37 17.27 -1.68 6.85
N GLY A 38 16.23 -2.19 6.21
CA GLY A 38 15.23 -3.05 6.83
C GLY A 38 13.81 -2.53 6.66
N VAL A 39 12.89 -3.00 7.52
CA VAL A 39 11.49 -2.58 7.50
C VAL A 39 11.34 -1.27 8.28
N ILE A 40 11.33 -0.15 7.58
CA ILE A 40 11.17 1.18 8.20
C ILE A 40 9.75 1.37 8.73
N HIS A 41 8.73 0.97 7.97
CA HIS A 41 7.33 1.11 8.36
C HIS A 41 6.53 -0.11 7.92
N LYS A 42 5.62 -0.56 8.79
CA LYS A 42 4.66 -1.64 8.50
C LYS A 42 3.33 -1.30 9.12
N MET A 43 2.28 -1.43 8.32
CA MET A 43 0.91 -1.19 8.77
C MET A 43 -0.03 -2.13 8.04
N GLU A 44 -0.96 -2.72 8.77
CA GLU A 44 -2.05 -3.49 8.20
C GLU A 44 -3.21 -2.54 7.87
N LYS A 45 -3.53 -2.45 6.57
CA LYS A 45 -4.65 -1.68 6.04
C LYS A 45 -5.33 -2.49 4.95
N PRO A 46 -6.66 -2.34 4.77
CA PRO A 46 -7.34 -2.93 3.64
C PRO A 46 -6.68 -2.49 2.33
N LEU A 47 -6.63 -3.41 1.36
CA LEU A 47 -6.27 -3.09 -0.01
C LEU A 47 -7.29 -2.10 -0.58
N PHE A 48 -6.86 -1.30 -1.54
CA PHE A 48 -7.74 -0.31 -2.18
C PHE A 48 -9.02 -0.94 -2.76
N GLU A 49 -8.91 -2.11 -3.38
CA GLU A 49 -10.04 -2.85 -3.94
C GLU A 49 -11.01 -3.41 -2.88
N GLU A 50 -10.53 -3.74 -1.68
CA GLU A 50 -11.37 -4.23 -0.58
C GLU A 50 -12.33 -3.15 -0.06
N GLN A 51 -12.05 -1.88 -0.36
CA GLN A 51 -12.94 -0.77 -0.03
C GLN A 51 -14.21 -0.77 -0.89
N PHE A 52 -14.22 -1.47 -2.02
CA PHE A 52 -15.34 -1.52 -2.95
C PHE A 52 -16.08 -2.85 -2.84
N ALA A 53 -17.24 -2.85 -2.17
CA ALA A 53 -18.05 -4.07 -2.01
C ALA A 53 -18.42 -4.74 -3.35
N VAL A 54 -18.55 -3.95 -4.44
CA VAL A 54 -18.84 -4.45 -5.79
C VAL A 54 -17.69 -5.28 -6.40
N LEU A 55 -16.47 -5.12 -5.88
CA LEU A 55 -15.28 -5.85 -6.35
C LEU A 55 -15.04 -7.15 -5.57
N LYS A 56 -15.87 -7.50 -4.58
CA LYS A 56 -15.73 -8.75 -3.80
C LYS A 56 -15.67 -10.01 -4.66
N ASN A 57 -16.34 -9.99 -5.82
CA ASN A 57 -16.37 -11.10 -6.77
C ASN A 57 -15.34 -10.95 -7.91
N GLY A 58 -14.35 -10.08 -7.75
CA GLY A 58 -13.33 -9.77 -8.74
C GLY A 58 -13.68 -8.56 -9.63
N PRO A 59 -12.90 -8.30 -10.70
CA PRO A 59 -13.07 -7.13 -11.56
C PRO A 59 -14.45 -7.10 -12.25
N LEU A 60 -15.13 -5.95 -12.24
CA LEU A 60 -16.46 -5.77 -12.85
C LEU A 60 -16.53 -6.23 -14.31
N ALA A 61 -15.45 -6.01 -15.08
CA ALA A 61 -15.38 -6.41 -16.49
C ALA A 61 -15.47 -7.94 -16.72
N ARG A 62 -15.27 -8.74 -15.66
CA ARG A 62 -15.37 -10.21 -15.70
C ARG A 62 -16.63 -10.73 -15.00
N GLN A 63 -17.41 -9.85 -14.37
CA GLN A 63 -18.65 -10.23 -13.72
C GLN A 63 -19.78 -10.32 -14.74
N GLU A 64 -20.75 -11.20 -14.49
CA GLU A 64 -21.96 -11.27 -15.31
C GLU A 64 -22.82 -10.03 -15.10
N VAL A 65 -23.36 -9.49 -16.19
CA VAL A 65 -24.24 -8.32 -16.17
C VAL A 65 -25.67 -8.76 -16.44
N SER A 66 -26.60 -8.43 -15.52
CA SER A 66 -28.03 -8.67 -15.75
C SER A 66 -28.52 -7.79 -16.89
N ARG A 67 -29.09 -8.44 -17.92
CA ARG A 67 -29.68 -7.75 -19.07
C ARG A 67 -30.97 -7.03 -18.69
N GLU A 68 -31.73 -7.62 -17.78
CA GLU A 68 -32.98 -7.07 -17.26
C GLU A 68 -32.72 -5.77 -16.50
N GLY A 69 -31.72 -5.77 -15.61
CA GLY A 69 -31.31 -4.57 -14.87
C GLY A 69 -30.79 -3.47 -15.79
N LEU A 70 -30.00 -3.82 -16.81
CA LEU A 70 -29.55 -2.86 -17.82
C LEU A 70 -30.72 -2.23 -18.59
N GLN A 71 -31.70 -3.04 -19.01
CA GLN A 71 -32.87 -2.56 -19.73
C GLN A 71 -33.70 -1.59 -18.88
N GLN A 72 -33.89 -1.89 -17.58
CA GLN A 72 -34.60 -1.01 -16.66
C GLN A 72 -33.91 0.36 -16.56
N ILE A 73 -32.58 0.39 -16.37
CA ILE A 73 -31.83 1.64 -16.30
C ILE A 73 -31.99 2.43 -17.59
N MET A 74 -31.90 1.79 -18.76
CA MET A 74 -32.04 2.50 -20.05
C MET A 74 -33.42 3.15 -20.23
N GLN A 75 -34.48 2.52 -19.72
CA GLN A 75 -35.83 3.05 -19.80
C GLN A 75 -36.05 4.28 -18.91
N GLU A 76 -35.27 4.47 -17.85
CA GLU A 76 -35.35 5.66 -16.99
C GLU A 76 -34.83 6.94 -17.65
N TYR A 77 -34.06 6.83 -18.73
CA TYR A 77 -33.48 7.98 -19.46
C TYR A 77 -34.19 8.27 -20.81
N LEU A 78 -35.26 7.54 -21.13
CA LEU A 78 -36.12 7.76 -22.29
C LEU A 78 -37.39 8.51 -21.89
#